data_AF-A0A8T4IN51-F1
#
_entry.id   AF-A0A8T4IN51-F1
#
_cell.length_a   1.000
_cell.length_b   1.000
_cell.length_c   1.000
_cell.angle_alpha   90.00
_cell.angle_beta   90.00
_cell.angle_gamma   90.00
#
_symmetry.space_group_name_H-M   'P 1'
#
loop_
_entity.id
_entity.type
_entity.pdbx_description
1 polymer ?
#
loop_
_entity_poly.entity_id
_entity_poly.type
_entity_poly.pdbx_seq_one_letter_code
_entity_poly.pdbx_strand_id
1 'polypeptide(L)'
;MAQCDLTLANIRPWGASLRPVTIGRSTEKLEDPAGRFWDSVRDCLWGAHLDMCMCEDQDDQLELLRATLRCIAEDMHRIDPDAMVEHLFDGSLMFFRHYLLTLGHHQFVEHEAVVFKHAQLSPLGWSVLAMLEATKPVIIENRADPAADRAAAIQRGENRIHID
;
A
#
# COMPACT_ATOMS: atom_id res chain seq x y z
N MET A 1 -4.35 -23.25 -0.78
CA MET A 1 -2.92 -23.34 -1.15
C MET A 1 -2.12 -22.05 -0.86
N ALA A 2 -2.60 -21.15 0.01
CA ALA A 2 -1.90 -19.92 0.46
C ALA A 2 -0.87 -20.15 1.59
N GLN A 3 -0.69 -21.40 2.03
CA GLN A 3 0.02 -21.72 3.27
C GLN A 3 1.55 -21.55 3.18
N CYS A 4 2.13 -21.65 1.98
CA CYS A 4 3.58 -21.64 1.80
C CYS A 4 4.17 -20.23 1.96
N ASP A 5 3.51 -19.20 1.42
CA ASP A 5 3.94 -17.81 1.59
C ASP A 5 3.71 -17.29 3.02
N LEU A 6 2.60 -17.69 3.67
CA LEU A 6 2.32 -17.33 5.06
C LEU A 6 3.42 -17.81 6.03
N THR A 7 3.95 -19.02 5.81
CA THR A 7 4.98 -19.58 6.69
C THR A 7 6.33 -18.88 6.49
N LEU A 8 6.64 -18.44 5.27
CA LEU A 8 7.90 -17.77 4.93
C LEU A 8 7.88 -16.28 5.27
N ALA A 9 6.75 -15.59 5.16
CA ALA A 9 6.62 -14.17 5.51
C ALA A 9 6.79 -13.92 7.02
N ASN A 10 6.62 -14.93 7.86
CA ASN A 10 6.97 -14.87 9.28
C ASN A 10 8.49 -14.81 9.53
N ILE A 11 9.32 -15.09 8.52
CA ILE A 11 10.79 -15.17 8.62
C ILE A 11 11.45 -14.26 7.56
N ARG A 12 10.73 -13.82 6.52
CA ARG A 12 11.26 -13.10 5.35
C ARG A 12 10.40 -11.88 4.99
N PRO A 13 11.00 -10.88 4.32
CA PRO A 13 10.26 -9.74 3.77
C PRO A 13 9.14 -10.19 2.82
N TRP A 14 8.01 -9.47 2.84
CA TRP A 14 6.92 -9.68 1.89
C TRP A 14 7.44 -9.54 0.45
N GLY A 15 7.00 -10.43 -0.43
CA GLY A 15 7.45 -10.46 -1.81
C GLY A 15 8.80 -11.15 -2.04
N ALA A 16 9.48 -11.66 -1.00
CA ALA A 16 10.74 -12.39 -1.17
C ALA A 16 10.62 -13.71 -1.98
N SER A 17 9.41 -14.23 -2.14
CA SER A 17 9.10 -15.39 -2.98
C SER A 17 8.82 -15.03 -4.45
N LEU A 18 8.62 -13.74 -4.75
CA LEU A 18 8.35 -13.26 -6.09
C LEU A 18 9.62 -13.22 -6.93
N ARG A 19 9.50 -13.66 -8.18
CA ARG A 19 10.62 -13.71 -9.12
C ARG A 19 10.38 -12.73 -10.26
N PRO A 20 11.33 -11.83 -10.56
CA PRO A 20 11.24 -11.03 -11.76
C PRO A 20 11.35 -11.94 -12.99
N VAL A 21 10.42 -11.79 -13.92
CA VAL A 21 10.38 -12.51 -15.19
C VAL A 21 10.09 -11.56 -16.33
N THR A 22 10.59 -11.90 -17.52
CA THR A 22 10.27 -11.17 -18.74
C THR A 22 9.28 -11.98 -19.57
N ILE A 23 8.10 -11.42 -19.80
CA ILE A 23 7.08 -12.00 -20.69
C ILE A 23 7.23 -11.37 -22.07
N GLY A 24 7.35 -12.22 -23.09
CA GLY A 24 7.53 -11.78 -24.47
C GLY A 24 8.90 -11.13 -24.68
N ARG A 25 8.92 -9.93 -25.28
CA ARG A 25 10.18 -9.25 -25.65
C ARG A 25 10.69 -8.23 -24.63
N SER A 26 9.83 -7.73 -23.74
CA SER A 26 10.22 -6.62 -22.86
C SER A 26 9.30 -6.38 -21.66
N THR A 27 8.27 -7.21 -21.43
CA THR A 27 7.34 -6.95 -20.32
C THR A 27 7.90 -7.58 -19.05
N GLU A 28 8.39 -6.76 -18.14
CA GLU A 28 8.80 -7.21 -16.81
C GLU A 28 7.57 -7.42 -15.92
N LYS A 29 7.51 -8.57 -15.26
CA LYS A 29 6.46 -8.96 -14.31
C LYS A 29 7.10 -9.65 -13.12
N LEU A 30 6.32 -9.83 -12.07
CA LEU A 30 6.66 -10.68 -10.93
C LEU A 30 5.87 -11.99 -11.03
N GLU A 31 6.56 -13.12 -11.01
CA GLU A 31 5.94 -14.45 -10.93
C GLU A 31 5.89 -14.93 -9.46
N ASP A 32 4.72 -15.38 -9.02
CA ASP A 32 4.53 -16.00 -7.71
C ASP A 32 4.81 -17.51 -7.71
N PRO A 33 4.93 -18.17 -6.54
CA PRO A 33 5.16 -19.62 -6.47
C PRO A 33 4.05 -20.49 -7.11
N ALA A 34 2.87 -19.93 -7.37
CA ALA A 34 1.77 -20.60 -8.06
C ALA A 34 1.80 -20.39 -9.58
N GLY A 35 2.79 -19.66 -10.10
CA GLY A 35 2.94 -19.34 -11.53
C GLY A 35 2.03 -18.21 -12.02
N ARG A 36 1.47 -17.39 -11.11
CA ARG A 36 0.69 -16.20 -11.48
C ARG A 36 1.62 -15.01 -11.66
N PHE A 37 1.23 -14.08 -12.54
CA PHE A 37 2.00 -12.89 -12.85
C PHE A 37 1.36 -11.63 -12.27
N TRP A 38 2.19 -10.76 -11.72
CA TRP A 38 1.81 -9.54 -11.05
C TRP A 38 2.61 -8.36 -11.59
N ASP A 39 1.98 -7.18 -11.66
CA ASP A 39 2.63 -5.93 -12.04
C ASP A 39 3.54 -5.42 -10.92
N SER A 40 3.16 -5.65 -9.67
CA SER A 40 3.92 -5.22 -8.50
C SER A 40 3.75 -6.17 -7.32
N VAL A 41 4.62 -5.98 -6.31
CA VAL A 41 4.51 -6.66 -5.01
C VAL A 41 3.21 -6.29 -4.27
N ARG A 42 2.63 -5.12 -4.58
CA ARG A 42 1.36 -4.62 -4.06
C ARG A 42 0.18 -5.37 -4.70
N ASP A 43 0.23 -5.62 -6.00
CA ASP A 43 -0.81 -6.41 -6.70
C ASP A 43 -0.84 -7.84 -6.20
N CYS A 44 0.33 -8.43 -5.96
CA CYS A 44 0.39 -9.76 -5.36
C CYS A 44 -0.22 -9.77 -3.95
N LEU A 45 0.03 -8.75 -3.12
CA LEU A 45 -0.64 -8.65 -1.81
C LEU A 45 -2.16 -8.59 -1.99
N TRP A 46 -2.64 -7.70 -2.86
CA TRP A 46 -4.05 -7.47 -3.08
C TRP A 46 -4.79 -8.68 -3.65
N GLY A 47 -4.33 -9.19 -4.80
CA GLY A 47 -5.02 -10.26 -5.52
C GLY A 47 -4.73 -11.66 -5.00
N ALA A 48 -3.50 -11.95 -4.54
CA ALA A 48 -3.17 -13.32 -4.11
C ALA A 48 -3.43 -13.58 -2.64
N HIS A 49 -3.15 -12.59 -1.78
CA HIS A 49 -3.14 -12.79 -0.33
C HIS A 49 -4.42 -12.30 0.33
N LEU A 50 -4.92 -11.13 -0.10
CA LEU A 50 -6.19 -10.58 0.38
C LEU A 50 -7.39 -11.14 -0.40
N ASP A 51 -7.15 -11.86 -1.51
CA ASP A 51 -8.20 -12.43 -2.38
C ASP A 51 -9.18 -11.37 -2.90
N MET A 52 -8.65 -10.20 -3.22
CA MET A 52 -9.44 -9.06 -3.68
C MET A 52 -9.48 -8.97 -5.20
N CYS A 53 -10.56 -8.38 -5.72
CA CYS A 53 -10.65 -8.09 -7.16
C CYS A 53 -9.72 -6.94 -7.55
N MET A 54 -9.09 -7.01 -8.72
CA MET A 54 -8.24 -5.95 -9.26
C MET A 54 -9.12 -4.80 -9.77
N CYS A 55 -9.53 -3.88 -8.88
CA CYS A 55 -10.40 -2.75 -9.16
C CYS A 55 -9.72 -1.41 -8.86
N GLU A 56 -10.40 -0.31 -9.21
CA GLU A 56 -9.89 1.06 -9.02
C GLU A 56 -9.65 1.44 -7.55
N ASP A 57 -10.34 0.79 -6.62
CA ASP A 57 -10.21 1.07 -5.18
C ASP A 57 -8.92 0.50 -4.57
N GLN A 58 -8.17 -0.32 -5.30
CA GLN A 58 -7.01 -1.04 -4.76
C GLN A 58 -6.01 -0.12 -4.07
N ASP A 59 -5.63 0.99 -4.71
CA ASP A 59 -4.60 1.87 -4.17
C ASP A 59 -5.05 2.56 -2.87
N ASP A 60 -6.28 3.06 -2.85
CA ASP A 60 -6.87 3.71 -1.67
C ASP A 60 -6.99 2.72 -0.51
N GLN A 61 -7.42 1.49 -0.79
CA GLN A 61 -7.54 0.44 0.22
C GLN A 61 -6.18 -0.03 0.75
N LEU A 62 -5.14 -0.08 -0.10
CA LEU A 62 -3.78 -0.38 0.32
C LEU A 62 -3.16 0.77 1.14
N GLU A 63 -3.52 2.02 0.88
CA GLU A 63 -3.10 3.15 1.71
C GLU A 63 -3.83 3.19 3.06
N LEU A 64 -5.13 2.85 3.11
CA LEU A 64 -5.85 2.64 4.37
C LEU A 64 -5.21 1.50 5.18
N LEU A 65 -4.86 0.39 4.53
CA LEU A 65 -4.14 -0.71 5.15
C LEU A 65 -2.80 -0.24 5.74
N ARG A 66 -1.99 0.46 4.94
CA ARG A 66 -0.70 0.99 5.38
C ARG A 66 -0.85 1.90 6.60
N ALA A 67 -1.79 2.86 6.54
CA ALA A 67 -2.03 3.81 7.62
C ALA A 67 -2.49 3.09 8.90
N THR A 68 -3.40 2.12 8.77
CA THR A 68 -3.88 1.34 9.92
C THR A 68 -2.76 0.52 10.55
N LEU A 69 -1.97 -0.20 9.75
CA LEU A 69 -0.84 -0.98 10.26
C LEU A 69 0.21 -0.09 10.93
N ARG A 70 0.46 1.11 10.39
CA ARG A 70 1.34 2.10 11.00
C ARG A 70 0.84 2.55 12.38
N CYS A 71 -0.45 2.84 12.51
CA CYS A 71 -1.03 3.22 13.81
C CYS A 71 -0.92 2.10 14.86
N ILE A 72 -1.11 0.84 14.45
CA ILE A 72 -0.91 -0.32 15.34
C ILE A 72 0.58 -0.46 15.72
N ALA A 73 1.49 -0.25 14.76
CA ALA A 73 2.94 -0.34 14.98
C ALA A 73 3.47 0.70 15.97
N GLU A 74 2.90 1.91 15.97
CA GLU A 74 3.30 3.01 16.87
C GLU A 74 2.71 2.90 18.28
N ASP A 75 2.10 1.75 18.58
CA ASP A 75 1.36 1.43 19.81
C ASP A 75 0.08 2.28 19.93
N MET A 76 -1.08 1.63 19.68
CA MET A 76 -2.40 2.24 19.78
C MET A 76 -2.66 2.94 21.13
N HIS A 77 -1.93 2.62 22.20
CA HIS A 77 -2.05 3.33 23.49
C HIS A 77 -1.46 4.73 23.49
N ARG A 78 -0.58 5.05 22.53
CA ARG A 78 0.06 6.36 22.39
C ARG A 78 -0.72 7.29 21.47
N ILE A 79 -1.61 6.72 20.65
CA ILE A 79 -2.50 7.43 19.75
C ILE A 79 -3.87 7.50 20.44
N ASP A 80 -4.54 8.65 20.38
CA ASP A 80 -5.93 8.74 20.80
C ASP A 80 -6.80 7.85 19.88
N PRO A 81 -7.39 6.75 20.39
CA PRO A 81 -8.14 5.82 19.54
C PRO A 81 -9.34 6.50 18.87
N ASP A 82 -9.97 7.47 19.53
CA ASP A 82 -11.13 8.16 18.97
C ASP A 82 -10.70 9.07 17.80
N ALA A 83 -9.58 9.79 17.96
CA ALA A 83 -9.00 10.59 16.87
C ALA A 83 -8.57 9.74 15.67
N MET A 84 -8.02 8.55 15.91
CA MET A 84 -7.66 7.62 14.85
C MET A 84 -8.90 7.11 14.09
N VAL A 85 -9.96 6.72 14.82
CA VAL A 85 -11.22 6.29 14.20
C VAL A 85 -11.85 7.42 13.39
N GLU A 86 -11.78 8.66 13.90
CA GLU A 86 -12.22 9.85 13.16
C GLU A 86 -11.42 10.07 11.87
N HIS A 87 -10.09 9.98 11.94
CA HIS A 87 -9.22 10.31 10.78
C HIS A 87 -9.13 9.21 9.72
N LEU A 88 -9.18 7.94 10.10
CA LEU A 88 -8.98 6.82 9.17
C LEU A 88 -10.30 6.17 8.74
N PHE A 89 -11.35 6.30 9.55
CA PHE A 89 -12.61 5.57 9.36
C PHE A 89 -13.84 6.48 9.43
N ASP A 90 -13.66 7.80 9.27
CA ASP A 90 -14.71 8.82 9.33
C ASP A 90 -15.60 8.71 10.58
N GLY A 91 -15.00 8.33 11.72
CA GLY A 91 -15.70 8.17 13.00
C GLY A 91 -16.47 6.85 13.13
N SER A 92 -16.44 5.98 12.12
CA SER A 92 -17.17 4.72 12.13
C SER A 92 -16.48 3.65 12.97
N LEU A 93 -16.81 3.61 14.26
CA LEU A 93 -16.32 2.59 15.19
C LEU A 93 -16.66 1.16 14.76
N MET A 94 -17.82 0.96 14.12
CA MET A 94 -18.22 -0.33 13.58
C MET A 94 -17.27 -0.77 12.46
N PHE A 95 -16.99 0.13 11.51
CA PHE A 95 -16.11 -0.17 10.39
C PHE A 95 -14.67 -0.41 10.87
N PHE A 96 -14.17 0.42 11.79
CA PHE A 96 -12.87 0.22 12.42
C PHE A 96 -12.74 -1.17 13.07
N ARG A 97 -13.72 -1.57 13.90
CA ARG A 97 -13.70 -2.89 14.56
C ARG A 97 -13.75 -4.03 13.56
N HIS A 98 -14.60 -3.91 12.54
CA HIS A 98 -14.69 -4.89 11.48
C HIS A 98 -13.36 -5.00 10.72
N TYR A 99 -12.75 -3.86 10.39
CA TYR A 99 -11.47 -3.80 9.70
C TYR A 99 -10.37 -4.49 10.51
N LEU A 100 -10.27 -4.23 11.82
CA LEU A 100 -9.30 -4.92 12.67
C LEU A 100 -9.55 -6.44 12.79
N LEU A 101 -10.82 -6.90 12.79
CA LEU A 101 -11.13 -8.33 12.71
C LEU A 101 -10.63 -8.93 11.39
N THR A 102 -10.82 -8.21 10.28
CA THR A 102 -10.31 -8.62 8.96
C THR A 102 -8.78 -8.69 8.95
N LEU A 103 -8.08 -7.72 9.55
CA LEU A 103 -6.62 -7.77 9.69
C LEU A 103 -6.17 -8.98 10.53
N GLY A 104 -6.90 -9.30 11.60
CA GLY A 104 -6.68 -10.52 12.39
C GLY A 104 -6.90 -11.80 11.58
N HIS A 105 -7.94 -11.84 10.74
CA HIS A 105 -8.21 -12.96 9.82
C HIS A 105 -7.07 -13.19 8.82
N HIS A 106 -6.50 -12.12 8.27
CA HIS A 106 -5.31 -12.17 7.40
C HIS A 106 -3.99 -12.29 8.17
N GLN A 107 -4.04 -12.49 9.49
CA GLN A 107 -2.88 -12.69 10.35
C GLN A 107 -1.90 -11.51 10.35
N PHE A 108 -2.35 -10.29 10.05
CA PHE A 108 -1.52 -9.08 10.16
C PHE A 108 -1.44 -8.56 11.59
N VAL A 109 -2.44 -8.87 12.41
CA VAL A 109 -2.58 -8.38 13.78
C VAL A 109 -2.78 -9.56 14.72
N GLU A 110 -2.05 -9.54 15.82
CA GLU A 110 -2.25 -10.39 16.98
C GLU A 110 -3.04 -9.62 18.03
N HIS A 111 -4.06 -10.25 18.62
CA HIS A 111 -4.85 -9.64 19.68
C HIS A 111 -5.15 -10.66 20.79
N GLU A 112 -5.19 -10.19 22.03
CA GLU A 112 -5.62 -11.00 23.17
C GLU A 112 -7.17 -11.11 23.24
N ALA A 113 -7.68 -11.71 24.33
CA ALA A 113 -9.11 -11.97 24.57
C ALA A 113 -9.98 -10.70 24.66
N VAL A 114 -9.37 -9.51 24.81
CA VAL A 114 -10.06 -8.23 24.75
C VAL A 114 -9.77 -7.57 23.41
N VAL A 115 -10.83 -7.46 22.62
CA VAL A 115 -10.87 -6.88 21.29
C VAL A 115 -10.15 -5.52 21.26
N PHE A 116 -8.95 -5.53 20.67
CA PHE A 116 -8.16 -4.39 20.19
C PHE A 116 -7.50 -3.45 21.19
N LYS A 117 -7.65 -3.66 22.51
CA LYS A 117 -6.87 -2.89 23.48
C LYS A 117 -5.39 -3.27 23.47
N HIS A 118 -5.03 -4.46 23.00
CA HIS A 118 -3.64 -4.93 22.93
C HIS A 118 -3.30 -5.47 21.54
N ALA A 119 -3.88 -4.86 20.49
CA ALA A 119 -3.54 -5.22 19.13
C ALA A 119 -2.06 -4.92 18.86
N GLN A 120 -1.33 -5.89 18.34
CA GLN A 120 0.06 -5.75 17.90
C GLN A 120 0.19 -6.29 16.49
N LEU A 121 1.15 -5.76 15.72
CA LEU A 121 1.47 -6.35 14.43
C LEU A 121 2.12 -7.71 14.62
N SER A 122 1.65 -8.70 13.86
CA SER A 122 2.35 -9.98 13.71
C SER A 122 3.65 -9.79 12.90
N PRO A 123 4.54 -10.80 12.82
CA PRO A 123 5.68 -10.76 11.92
C PRO A 123 5.31 -10.48 10.45
N LEU A 124 4.21 -11.09 9.98
CA LEU A 124 3.66 -10.82 8.66
C LEU A 124 3.16 -9.37 8.53
N GLY A 125 2.45 -8.84 9.54
CA GLY A 125 1.98 -7.46 9.57
C GLY A 125 3.12 -6.45 9.46
N TRP A 126 4.22 -6.67 10.19
CA TRP A 126 5.44 -5.87 10.07
C TRP A 126 6.05 -5.93 8.67
N SER A 127 6.12 -7.13 8.11
CA SER A 127 6.69 -7.39 6.78
C SER A 127 5.89 -6.69 5.67
N VAL A 128 4.56 -6.75 5.75
CA VAL A 128 3.63 -6.06 4.84
C VAL A 128 3.72 -4.55 5.01
N LEU A 129 3.73 -4.03 6.24
CA LEU A 129 3.90 -2.59 6.49
C LEU A 129 5.19 -2.07 5.87
N ALA A 130 6.31 -2.77 6.06
CA ALA A 130 7.60 -2.40 5.48
C ALA A 130 7.54 -2.34 3.94
N MET A 131 6.87 -3.31 3.30
CA MET A 131 6.69 -3.30 1.85
C MET A 131 5.81 -2.13 1.38
N LEU A 132 4.68 -1.87 2.06
CA LEU A 132 3.77 -0.78 1.70
C LEU A 132 4.44 0.59 1.84
N GLU A 133 5.29 0.76 2.85
CA GLU A 133 6.09 1.98 3.02
C GLU A 133 7.17 2.13 1.94
N ALA A 134 7.84 1.04 1.58
CA ALA A 134 8.87 1.05 0.52
C ALA A 134 8.28 1.27 -0.88
N THR A 135 7.01 0.92 -1.08
CA THR A 135 6.31 0.98 -2.38
C THR A 135 5.23 2.05 -2.41
N LYS A 136 5.24 2.99 -1.45
CA LYS A 136 4.30 4.10 -1.41
C LYS A 136 4.32 4.86 -2.75
N PRO A 137 3.17 5.17 -3.37
CA PRO A 137 3.16 5.93 -4.61
C PRO A 137 3.83 7.28 -4.36
N VAL A 138 4.87 7.58 -5.14
CA VAL A 138 5.44 8.93 -5.14
C VAL A 138 4.45 9.79 -5.90
N ILE A 139 3.67 10.60 -5.17
CA ILE A 139 2.95 11.70 -5.78
C ILE A 139 4.02 12.69 -6.24
N ILE A 140 4.46 12.52 -7.48
CA ILE A 140 5.14 13.58 -8.19
C ILE A 140 4.02 14.58 -8.45
N GLU A 141 3.86 15.55 -7.55
CA GLU A 141 3.16 16.77 -7.91
C GLU A 141 3.80 17.22 -9.21
N ASN A 142 3.04 17.19 -10.30
CA ASN A 142 3.41 17.86 -11.54
C ASN A 142 3.46 19.35 -11.20
N ARG A 143 4.54 19.77 -10.52
CA ARG A 143 5.02 21.14 -10.60
C ARG A 143 5.14 21.37 -12.10
N ALA A 144 4.29 22.26 -12.61
CA ALA A 144 4.18 22.59 -14.02
C ALA A 144 5.54 22.44 -14.70
N ASP A 145 5.58 21.61 -15.75
CA ASP A 145 6.80 21.24 -16.45
C ASP A 145 7.68 22.49 -16.65
N PRO A 146 8.88 22.57 -16.02
CA PRO A 146 9.75 23.72 -16.17
C PRO A 146 10.12 23.98 -17.63
N ALA A 147 10.04 22.96 -18.50
CA ALA A 147 10.21 23.11 -19.93
C ALA A 147 9.00 23.80 -20.59
N ALA A 148 7.77 23.49 -20.17
CA ALA A 148 6.57 24.18 -20.62
C ALA A 148 6.57 25.66 -20.18
N ASP A 149 7.01 25.97 -18.97
CA ASP A 149 7.16 27.35 -18.48
C ASP A 149 8.23 28.14 -19.26
N ARG A 150 9.36 27.48 -19.59
CA ARG A 150 10.42 28.06 -20.44
C ARG A 150 9.94 28.28 -21.87
N ALA A 151 9.26 27.31 -22.46
CA ALA A 151 8.69 27.43 -23.81
C ALA A 151 7.65 28.57 -23.87
N ALA A 152 6.75 28.66 -22.89
CA ALA A 152 5.78 29.74 -22.80
C ALA A 152 6.43 31.11 -22.54
N ALA A 153 7.56 31.18 -21.83
CA ALA A 153 8.31 32.42 -21.65
C ALA A 153 9.00 32.87 -22.95
N ILE A 154 9.59 31.95 -23.71
CA ILE A 154 10.21 32.22 -25.01
C ILE A 154 9.16 32.72 -26.01
N GLN A 155 8.02 32.04 -26.10
CA GLN A 155 6.95 32.39 -27.04
C GLN A 155 6.29 33.74 -26.71
N ARG A 156 6.19 34.10 -25.42
CA ARG A 156 5.77 35.44 -24.98
C ARG A 156 6.81 36.52 -25.29
N GLY A 157 8.10 36.17 -25.30
CA GLY A 157 9.19 37.05 -25.69
C GLY A 157 9.22 37.32 -27.20
N GLU A 158 9.04 36.28 -28.02
CA GLU A 158 9.05 36.37 -29.49
C GLU A 158 7.86 37.18 -30.04
N ASN A 159 6.66 37.00 -29.46
CA ASN A 159 5.48 37.79 -29.84
C ASN A 159 5.60 39.28 -29.51
N ARG A 160 6.52 39.67 -28.63
CA ARG A 160 6.80 41.08 -28.29
C ARG A 160 7.73 41.77 -29.29
N ILE A 161 8.50 41.01 -30.08
CA ILE A 161 9.46 41.53 -31.06
C ILE A 161 8.79 41.77 -32.42
N HIS A 162 7.62 41.15 -32.66
CA HIS A 162 6.87 41.28 -33.92
C HIS A 162 5.77 42.35 -33.91
N ILE A 163 5.71 43.17 -32.86
CA ILE A 163 4.82 44.34 -32.79
C ILE A 163 5.71 45.58 -32.69
N ASP A 164 6.34 45.94 -33.82
CA ASP A 164 6.86 47.28 -34.15
C ASP A 164 7.03 47.37 -35.67
#